data_AF-A0A0V0GC04-F1
#
_entry.id   AF-A0A0V0GC04-F1
#
_cell.length_a   1.000
_cell.length_b   1.000
_cell.length_c   1.000
_cell.angle_alpha   90.00
_cell.angle_beta   90.00
_cell.angle_gamma   90.00
#
_symmetry.space_group_name_H-M   'P 1'
#
loop_
_entity.id
_entity.type
_entity.pdbx_description
1 polymer ?
#
loop_
_entity_poly.entity_id
_entity_poly.type
_entity_poly.pdbx_seq_one_letter_code
_entity_poly.pdbx_strand_id
1 'polypeptide(L)'
;SEFLALIACLLLAVPIAMSAPSGKPVWINPCGGKELAGGEGSQAESIPDNQLLTRIILASRNALAFAQKFSAAFVGDVFSRDVTPHHEEWKHTRYDWLPTENDIPKTLGESTPDEHLKDLAQSELNSFLLSSFRYLQTISVGLEQVHHDKDRHRAKFSNEFAQAQYKLRQVLCEVESALTIREPNVKIVDVTRSVMGSEYRNMKDETYRDLRDWIIFRDYMNSLEYLIDVCEFFKKSIPN
;
A
#
# COMPACT_ATOMS: atom_id res chain seq x y z
N SER A 1 -10.23 -0.53 -62.22
CA SER A 1 -9.48 0.64 -61.71
C SER A 1 -10.22 1.11 -60.46
N GLU A 2 -10.19 0.39 -59.34
CA GLU A 2 -9.04 -0.10 -58.56
C GLU A 2 -8.12 1.00 -58.03
N PHE A 3 -8.64 2.15 -57.63
CA PHE A 3 -7.90 3.10 -56.81
C PHE A 3 -8.91 3.95 -56.05
N LEU A 4 -9.31 3.52 -54.85
CA LEU A 4 -9.92 4.37 -53.78
C LEU A 4 -10.29 3.55 -52.52
N ALA A 5 -9.80 2.32 -52.37
CA ALA A 5 -9.97 1.49 -51.17
C ALA A 5 -8.68 1.39 -50.32
N LEU A 6 -7.86 2.45 -50.29
CA LEU A 6 -6.55 2.46 -49.61
C LEU A 6 -6.30 3.76 -48.81
N ILE A 7 -7.33 4.31 -48.17
CA ILE A 7 -7.17 5.32 -47.10
C ILE A 7 -8.04 4.92 -45.90
N ALA A 8 -7.86 3.70 -45.42
CA ALA A 8 -8.48 3.21 -44.19
C ALA A 8 -7.46 2.60 -43.20
N CYS A 9 -6.15 2.70 -43.48
CA CYS A 9 -5.09 2.10 -42.66
C CYS A 9 -3.91 3.06 -42.45
N LEU A 10 -4.19 4.27 -41.97
CA LEU A 10 -3.18 5.13 -41.32
C LEU A 10 -3.55 5.31 -39.85
N LEU A 11 -3.47 4.18 -39.14
CA LEU A 11 -2.77 4.04 -37.87
C LEU A 11 -2.48 5.36 -37.11
N LEU A 12 -3.51 5.94 -36.50
CA LEU A 12 -3.35 6.61 -35.21
C LEU A 12 -3.70 5.63 -34.10
N ALA A 13 -3.12 4.43 -34.16
CA ALA A 13 -2.79 3.72 -32.94
C ALA A 13 -1.62 4.51 -32.32
N VAL A 14 -1.95 5.64 -31.67
CA VAL A 14 -1.06 6.19 -30.66
C VAL A 14 -0.80 4.99 -29.74
N PRO A 15 0.47 4.57 -29.54
CA PRO A 15 0.71 3.53 -28.58
C PRO A 15 0.09 4.03 -27.28
N ILE A 16 -0.92 3.31 -26.77
CA ILE A 16 -1.27 3.42 -25.37
C ILE A 16 0.02 2.96 -24.70
N ALA A 17 0.92 3.90 -24.43
CA ALA A 17 2.08 3.68 -23.59
C ALA A 17 1.49 3.03 -22.35
N MET A 18 1.77 1.73 -22.16
CA MET A 18 1.06 0.93 -21.17
C MET A 18 1.08 1.68 -19.86
N SER A 19 -0.09 2.14 -19.43
CA SER A 19 -0.21 3.12 -18.34
C SER A 19 0.05 2.50 -16.98
N ALA A 20 0.04 1.16 -16.93
CA ALA A 20 0.39 0.37 -15.77
C ALA A 20 1.84 -0.10 -15.86
N PRO A 21 2.58 -0.12 -14.74
CA PRO A 21 3.92 -0.68 -14.67
C PRO A 21 3.96 -2.16 -15.13
N SER A 22 5.02 -2.54 -15.82
CA SER A 22 5.27 -3.92 -16.26
C SER A 22 6.15 -4.69 -15.27
N GLY A 23 6.11 -6.04 -15.31
CA GLY A 23 6.92 -6.90 -14.46
C GLY A 23 6.15 -7.48 -13.27
N LYS A 24 6.83 -8.35 -12.49
CA LYS A 24 6.23 -9.03 -11.33
C LYS A 24 5.90 -8.00 -10.24
N PRO A 25 4.63 -7.90 -9.79
CA PRO A 25 4.26 -7.01 -8.71
C PRO A 25 5.02 -7.33 -7.42
N VAL A 26 5.59 -6.31 -6.78
CA VAL A 26 6.44 -6.47 -5.60
C VAL A 26 5.68 -6.85 -4.32
N TRP A 27 4.36 -6.69 -4.33
CA TRP A 27 3.46 -7.02 -3.23
C TRP A 27 2.86 -8.43 -3.33
N ILE A 28 3.12 -9.15 -4.42
CA ILE A 28 2.73 -10.56 -4.58
C ILE A 28 3.93 -11.43 -4.20
N ASN A 29 3.79 -12.23 -3.14
CA ASN A 29 4.90 -12.92 -2.47
C ASN A 29 6.03 -11.96 -2.06
N PRO A 30 5.74 -10.92 -1.24
CA PRO A 30 6.69 -9.88 -0.84
C PRO A 30 7.98 -10.44 -0.22
N CYS A 31 7.90 -11.58 0.49
CA CYS A 31 9.05 -12.25 1.10
C CYS A 31 9.94 -13.05 0.12
N GLY A 32 9.51 -13.24 -1.13
CA GLY A 32 10.25 -14.06 -2.11
C GLY A 32 9.82 -15.53 -2.21
N GLY A 33 8.77 -15.95 -1.49
CA GLY A 33 8.17 -17.29 -1.59
C GLY A 33 8.71 -18.31 -0.58
N LYS A 34 8.08 -19.50 -0.53
CA LYS A 34 8.34 -20.58 0.45
C LYS A 34 9.72 -21.25 0.34
N GLU A 35 10.61 -20.85 -0.57
CA GLU A 35 11.95 -21.45 -0.69
C GLU A 35 12.85 -21.22 0.54
N LEU A 36 12.54 -20.24 1.40
CA LEU A 36 13.23 -20.05 2.68
C LEU A 36 12.67 -20.91 3.83
N ALA A 37 11.57 -21.64 3.61
CA ALA A 37 10.91 -22.48 4.63
C ALA A 37 11.12 -23.99 4.42
N GLY A 38 11.99 -24.38 3.47
CA GLY A 38 12.27 -25.77 3.10
C GLY A 38 13.39 -26.44 3.92
N GLY A 39 13.51 -26.12 5.22
CA GLY A 39 14.39 -26.85 6.13
C GLY A 39 13.63 -28.01 6.77
N GLU A 40 13.84 -29.23 6.28
CA GLU A 40 13.38 -30.45 6.94
C GLU A 40 13.94 -30.53 8.37
N GLY A 41 13.08 -30.79 9.35
CA GLY A 41 13.49 -31.42 10.61
C GLY A 41 13.79 -30.54 11.83
N SER A 42 13.02 -29.48 12.09
CA SER A 42 12.87 -29.02 13.47
C SER A 42 11.40 -28.98 13.84
N GLN A 43 11.04 -29.47 15.03
CA GLN A 43 9.78 -29.07 15.65
C GLN A 43 9.86 -27.55 15.81
N ALA A 44 9.36 -26.82 14.81
CA ALA A 44 9.34 -25.37 14.84
C ALA A 44 8.45 -24.97 16.00
N GLU A 45 9.09 -24.60 17.11
CA GLU A 45 8.43 -23.93 18.22
C GLU A 45 7.57 -22.81 17.62
N SER A 46 6.26 -22.88 17.83
CA SER A 46 5.35 -21.94 17.18
C SER A 46 5.73 -20.53 17.62
N ILE A 47 6.03 -19.65 16.66
CA ILE A 47 6.38 -18.26 16.99
C ILE A 47 5.17 -17.62 17.69
N PRO A 48 5.31 -17.12 18.93
CA PRO A 48 4.19 -16.56 19.65
C PRO A 48 3.65 -15.28 19.00
N ASP A 49 2.34 -15.05 19.15
CA ASP A 49 1.65 -13.91 18.51
C ASP A 49 2.24 -12.56 18.91
N ASN A 50 2.68 -12.41 20.16
CA ASN A 50 3.32 -11.19 20.61
C ASN A 50 4.59 -10.86 19.80
N GLN A 51 5.34 -11.88 19.35
CA GLN A 51 6.55 -11.74 18.56
C GLN A 51 6.21 -11.44 17.10
N LEU A 52 5.20 -12.12 16.55
CA LEU A 52 4.69 -11.83 15.20
C LEU A 52 4.19 -10.38 15.09
N LEU A 53 3.34 -9.95 16.03
CA LEU A 53 2.82 -8.58 16.09
C LEU A 53 3.94 -7.56 16.30
N THR A 54 4.94 -7.86 17.13
CA THR A 54 6.09 -6.97 17.34
C THR A 54 6.88 -6.74 16.06
N ARG A 55 7.08 -7.76 15.23
CA ARG A 55 7.77 -7.62 13.95
C ARG A 55 7.00 -6.71 12.99
N ILE A 56 5.68 -6.91 12.87
CA ILE A 56 4.80 -6.06 12.07
C ILE A 56 4.87 -4.61 12.55
N ILE A 57 4.75 -4.38 13.87
CA ILE A 57 4.82 -3.03 14.46
C ILE A 57 6.16 -2.35 14.14
N LEU A 58 7.29 -3.05 14.30
CA LEU A 58 8.61 -2.50 14.05
C LEU A 58 8.82 -2.14 12.57
N ALA A 59 8.42 -3.02 11.65
CA ALA A 59 8.48 -2.74 10.22
C ALA A 59 7.60 -1.53 9.85
N SER A 60 6.39 -1.46 10.41
CA SER A 60 5.44 -0.38 10.16
C SER A 60 5.93 0.95 10.71
N ARG A 61 6.51 0.98 11.92
CA ARG A 61 7.13 2.19 12.51
C ARG A 61 8.31 2.69 11.68
N ASN A 62 9.14 1.79 11.15
CA ASN A 62 10.24 2.17 10.27
C ASN A 62 9.72 2.79 8.95
N ALA A 63 8.72 2.16 8.35
CA ALA A 63 8.03 2.66 7.16
C ALA A 63 7.41 4.05 7.40
N LEU A 64 6.69 4.21 8.52
CA LEU A 64 5.98 5.43 8.87
C LEU A 64 6.95 6.58 9.19
N ALA A 65 8.02 6.33 9.95
CA ALA A 65 9.02 7.34 10.27
C ALA A 65 9.69 7.91 9.01
N PHE A 66 9.99 7.05 8.03
CA PHE A 66 10.46 7.49 6.73
C PHE A 66 9.39 8.34 6.02
N ALA A 67 8.16 7.85 5.97
CA ALA A 67 7.07 8.50 5.24
C ALA A 67 6.73 9.89 5.80
N GLN A 68 6.69 10.03 7.13
CA GLN A 68 6.45 11.30 7.83
C GLN A 68 7.57 12.32 7.58
N LYS A 69 8.83 11.87 7.52
CA LYS A 69 9.94 12.76 7.16
C LYS A 69 9.86 13.18 5.69
N PHE A 70 9.54 12.25 4.81
CA PHE A 70 9.46 12.50 3.38
C PHE A 70 8.26 13.38 3.01
N SER A 71 7.11 13.24 3.69
CA SER A 71 5.91 14.05 3.41
C SER A 71 6.17 15.55 3.54
N ALA A 72 7.00 15.97 4.50
CA ALA A 72 7.42 17.36 4.64
C ALA A 72 8.15 17.91 3.41
N ALA A 73 9.11 17.16 2.89
CA ALA A 73 9.83 17.53 1.69
C ALA A 73 8.93 17.51 0.44
N PHE A 74 8.11 16.46 0.31
CA PHE A 74 7.21 16.30 -0.83
C PHE A 74 6.19 17.45 -0.90
N VAL A 75 5.49 17.73 0.21
CA VAL A 75 4.45 18.77 0.22
C VAL A 75 5.05 20.17 0.05
N GLY A 76 6.19 20.43 0.70
CA GLY A 76 6.90 21.69 0.59
C GLY A 76 7.33 21.99 -0.85
N ASP A 77 7.95 21.04 -1.54
CA ASP A 77 8.47 21.26 -2.89
C ASP A 77 7.38 21.26 -3.96
N VAL A 78 6.36 20.40 -3.84
CA VAL A 78 5.34 20.21 -4.88
C VAL A 78 4.21 21.23 -4.75
N PHE A 79 3.76 21.51 -3.52
CA PHE A 79 2.60 22.37 -3.28
C PHE A 79 2.98 23.74 -2.68
N SER A 80 4.25 23.97 -2.34
CA SER A 80 4.70 25.21 -1.66
C SER A 80 3.94 25.47 -0.36
N ARG A 81 3.68 24.42 0.42
CA ARG A 81 2.88 24.45 1.66
C ARG A 81 3.49 23.59 2.74
N ASP A 82 3.09 23.87 3.98
CA ASP A 82 3.33 22.96 5.10
C ASP A 82 2.40 21.74 5.03
N VAL A 83 2.86 20.60 5.56
CA VAL A 83 2.11 19.33 5.53
C VAL A 83 0.78 19.43 6.25
N THR A 84 0.75 20.02 7.44
CA THR A 84 -0.47 20.08 8.27
C THR A 84 -1.63 20.79 7.56
N PRO A 85 -1.52 22.05 7.10
CA PRO A 85 -2.62 22.70 6.41
C PRO A 85 -2.97 22.04 5.07
N HIS A 86 -2.00 21.45 4.37
CA HIS A 86 -2.27 20.70 3.15
C HIS A 86 -3.07 19.41 3.44
N HIS A 87 -2.69 18.68 4.49
CA HIS A 87 -3.43 17.51 4.96
C HIS A 87 -4.87 17.88 5.33
N GLU A 88 -5.06 18.90 6.17
CA GLU A 88 -6.39 19.33 6.61
C GLU A 88 -7.35 19.67 5.46
N GLU A 89 -6.85 20.30 4.40
CA GLU A 89 -7.65 20.64 3.21
C GLU A 89 -8.10 19.39 2.44
N TRP A 90 -7.23 18.39 2.31
CA TRP A 90 -7.46 17.25 1.44
C TRP A 90 -7.86 15.97 2.18
N LYS A 91 -7.89 15.95 3.52
CA LYS A 91 -8.06 14.73 4.34
C LYS A 91 -9.32 13.92 4.05
N HIS A 92 -10.39 14.57 3.59
CA HIS A 92 -11.65 13.90 3.23
C HIS A 92 -11.75 13.51 1.76
N THR A 93 -10.75 13.86 0.93
CA THR A 93 -10.69 13.43 -0.47
C THR A 93 -10.16 12.00 -0.52
N ARG A 94 -10.92 11.08 -1.10
CA ARG A 94 -10.56 9.67 -1.27
C ARG A 94 -10.86 9.22 -2.70
N TYR A 95 -10.09 8.25 -3.17
CA TYR A 95 -10.42 7.50 -4.39
C TYR A 95 -11.15 6.22 -4.01
N ASP A 96 -12.14 5.84 -4.82
CA ASP A 96 -13.01 4.68 -4.61
C ASP A 96 -12.27 3.33 -4.60
N TRP A 97 -11.12 3.26 -5.28
CA TRP A 97 -10.27 2.08 -5.31
C TRP A 97 -9.26 1.98 -4.16
N LEU A 98 -9.10 3.03 -3.36
CA LEU A 98 -8.25 3.01 -2.16
C LEU A 98 -9.02 2.39 -0.97
N PRO A 99 -8.31 1.97 0.11
CA PRO A 99 -8.97 1.46 1.32
C PRO A 99 -10.01 2.44 1.87
N THR A 100 -11.20 1.91 2.14
CA THR A 100 -12.36 2.68 2.56
C THR A 100 -12.37 2.86 4.09
N GLU A 101 -13.34 3.61 4.60
CA GLU A 101 -13.56 3.72 6.05
C GLU A 101 -13.97 2.39 6.69
N ASN A 102 -14.52 1.44 5.92
CA ASN A 102 -14.78 0.08 6.40
C ASN A 102 -13.48 -0.71 6.61
N ASP A 103 -12.43 -0.40 5.84
CA ASP A 103 -11.13 -1.05 5.98
C ASP A 103 -10.28 -0.35 7.06
N ILE A 104 -10.32 0.99 7.07
CA ILE A 104 -9.51 1.87 7.92
C ILE A 104 -10.39 3.04 8.41
N PRO A 105 -11.06 2.92 9.57
CA PRO A 105 -12.04 3.88 10.08
C PRO A 105 -11.39 5.06 10.82
N LYS A 106 -10.38 5.67 10.19
CA LYS A 106 -9.66 6.83 10.73
C LYS A 106 -9.01 7.65 9.63
N THR A 107 -8.58 8.85 10.00
CA THR A 107 -7.73 9.71 9.18
C THR A 107 -6.30 9.73 9.70
N LEU A 108 -5.34 10.06 8.83
CA LEU A 108 -3.94 10.22 9.20
C LEU A 108 -3.78 11.19 10.38
N GLY A 109 -3.04 10.77 11.41
CA GLY A 109 -2.77 11.54 12.62
C GLY A 109 -3.83 11.42 13.71
N GLU A 110 -4.98 10.81 13.43
CA GLU A 110 -6.02 10.52 14.44
C GLU A 110 -5.76 9.17 15.11
N SER A 111 -6.33 8.93 16.29
CA SER A 111 -6.31 7.61 16.91
C SER A 111 -7.37 6.70 16.27
N THR A 112 -7.09 5.40 16.17
CA THR A 112 -8.11 4.42 15.79
C THR A 112 -9.27 4.42 16.81
N PRO A 113 -10.55 4.49 16.39
CA PRO A 113 -11.68 4.58 17.30
C PRO A 113 -11.76 3.39 18.28
N ASP A 114 -12.02 3.67 19.55
CA ASP A 114 -12.14 2.64 20.60
C ASP A 114 -13.28 1.65 20.33
N GLU A 115 -14.38 2.10 19.74
CA GLU A 115 -15.50 1.22 19.34
C GLU A 115 -15.06 0.18 18.30
N HIS A 116 -14.29 0.62 17.30
CA HIS A 116 -13.74 -0.26 16.29
C HIS A 116 -12.74 -1.26 16.87
N LEU A 117 -11.89 -0.82 17.82
CA LEU A 117 -10.98 -1.73 18.53
C LEU A 117 -11.74 -2.78 19.35
N LYS A 118 -12.88 -2.42 19.96
CA LYS A 118 -13.73 -3.38 20.69
C LYS A 118 -14.39 -4.38 19.74
N ASP A 119 -14.82 -3.95 18.57
CA ASP A 119 -15.37 -4.85 17.54
C ASP A 119 -14.30 -5.82 17.00
N LEU A 120 -13.08 -5.32 16.81
CA LEU A 120 -11.92 -6.16 16.48
C LEU A 120 -11.58 -7.16 17.60
N ALA A 121 -11.82 -6.83 18.87
CA ALA A 121 -11.64 -7.75 19.99
C ALA A 121 -12.54 -9.00 19.89
N GLN A 122 -13.69 -8.86 19.23
CA GLN A 122 -14.61 -9.96 18.95
C GLN A 122 -14.23 -10.73 17.67
N SER A 123 -13.29 -10.21 16.89
CA SER A 123 -12.83 -10.79 15.63
C SER A 123 -11.55 -11.59 15.80
N GLU A 124 -11.28 -12.53 14.90
CA GLU A 124 -10.04 -13.30 14.91
C GLU A 124 -8.87 -12.47 14.36
N LEU A 125 -7.71 -12.53 15.04
CA LEU A 125 -6.47 -11.89 14.57
C LEU A 125 -6.13 -12.26 13.12
N ASN A 126 -6.44 -13.48 12.69
CA ASN A 126 -6.18 -13.93 11.32
C ASN A 126 -7.02 -13.17 10.28
N SER A 127 -8.29 -12.90 10.60
CA SER A 127 -9.17 -12.08 9.75
C SER A 127 -8.64 -10.65 9.61
N PHE A 128 -8.11 -10.08 10.69
CA PHE A 128 -7.45 -8.78 10.65
C PHE A 128 -6.17 -8.81 9.80
N LEU A 129 -5.29 -9.81 10.00
CA LEU A 129 -4.05 -9.94 9.23
C LEU A 129 -4.32 -10.11 7.73
N LEU A 130 -5.32 -10.91 7.36
CA LEU A 130 -5.72 -11.10 5.96
C LEU A 130 -6.26 -9.81 5.35
N SER A 131 -7.14 -9.10 6.06
CA SER A 131 -7.67 -7.79 5.62
C SER A 131 -6.56 -6.76 5.49
N SER A 132 -5.59 -6.79 6.42
CA SER A 132 -4.41 -5.94 6.41
C SER A 132 -3.52 -6.17 5.22
N PHE A 133 -3.27 -7.44 4.90
CA PHE A 133 -2.51 -7.78 3.71
C PHE A 133 -3.17 -7.22 2.46
N ARG A 134 -4.50 -7.37 2.33
CA ARG A 134 -5.26 -6.86 1.19
C ARG A 134 -5.16 -5.33 1.04
N TYR A 135 -5.43 -4.56 2.10
CA TYR A 135 -5.38 -3.10 1.97
C TYR A 135 -3.96 -2.59 1.71
N LEU A 136 -2.92 -3.23 2.29
CA LEU A 136 -1.53 -2.88 2.03
C LEU A 136 -1.10 -3.21 0.58
N GLN A 137 -1.63 -4.30 0.00
CA GLN A 137 -1.44 -4.58 -1.42
C GLN A 137 -2.10 -3.52 -2.31
N THR A 138 -3.31 -3.06 -1.95
CA THR A 138 -3.98 -1.94 -2.64
C THR A 138 -3.13 -0.66 -2.60
N ILE A 139 -2.60 -0.29 -1.43
CA ILE A 139 -1.68 0.85 -1.31
C ILE A 139 -0.42 0.64 -2.15
N SER A 140 0.12 -0.59 -2.20
CA SER A 140 1.29 -0.92 -3.03
C SER A 140 1.06 -0.65 -4.51
N VAL A 141 -0.15 -0.93 -5.03
CA VAL A 141 -0.53 -0.59 -6.41
C VAL A 141 -0.44 0.92 -6.64
N GLY A 142 -0.94 1.71 -5.68
CA GLY A 142 -0.88 3.16 -5.74
C GLY A 142 0.56 3.68 -5.77
N LEU A 143 1.39 3.28 -4.80
CA LEU A 143 2.79 3.70 -4.73
C LEU A 143 3.60 3.27 -5.97
N GLU A 144 3.27 2.12 -6.57
CA GLU A 144 3.87 1.69 -7.85
C GLU A 144 3.54 2.65 -8.99
N GLN A 145 2.29 3.09 -9.08
CA GLN A 145 1.92 4.09 -10.08
C GLN A 145 2.62 5.43 -9.82
N VAL A 146 2.69 5.88 -8.56
CA VAL A 146 3.36 7.13 -8.20
C VAL A 146 4.83 7.09 -8.63
N HIS A 147 5.56 6.06 -8.20
CA HIS A 147 6.96 5.90 -8.57
C HIS A 147 7.15 5.82 -10.09
N HIS A 148 6.34 5.02 -10.78
CA HIS A 148 6.39 4.89 -12.24
C HIS A 148 6.17 6.23 -12.95
N ASP A 149 5.22 7.04 -12.50
CA ASP A 149 4.96 8.35 -13.08
C ASP A 149 6.11 9.33 -12.80
N LYS A 150 6.67 9.33 -11.59
CA LYS A 150 7.83 10.18 -11.28
C LYS A 150 9.05 9.80 -12.13
N ASP A 151 9.31 8.50 -12.31
CA ASP A 151 10.40 8.00 -13.15
C ASP A 151 10.20 8.36 -14.63
N ARG A 152 9.02 8.06 -15.17
CA ARG A 152 8.66 8.32 -16.58
C ARG A 152 8.78 9.80 -16.95
N HIS A 153 8.37 10.70 -16.05
CA HIS A 153 8.42 12.14 -16.28
C HIS A 153 9.73 12.78 -15.80
N ARG A 154 10.68 12.00 -15.25
CA ARG A 154 11.91 12.50 -14.61
C ARG A 154 11.63 13.58 -13.55
N ALA A 155 10.52 13.42 -12.84
CA ALA A 155 10.13 14.33 -11.77
C ALA A 155 10.95 14.07 -10.50
N LYS A 156 10.92 15.04 -9.59
CA LYS A 156 11.52 14.89 -8.26
C LYS A 156 10.90 13.70 -7.51
N PHE A 157 11.65 13.21 -6.52
CA PHE A 157 11.20 12.24 -5.53
C PHE A 157 10.95 10.79 -6.01
N SER A 158 11.34 10.45 -7.23
CA SER A 158 11.21 9.06 -7.73
C SER A 158 11.90 8.04 -6.80
N ASN A 159 13.09 8.36 -6.29
CA ASN A 159 13.84 7.47 -5.39
C ASN A 159 13.17 7.30 -4.02
N GLU A 160 12.58 8.37 -3.49
CA GLU A 160 11.89 8.39 -2.21
C GLU A 160 10.60 7.57 -2.29
N PHE A 161 9.86 7.65 -3.40
CA PHE A 161 8.73 6.76 -3.64
C PHE A 161 9.15 5.31 -3.86
N ALA A 162 10.27 5.03 -4.54
CA ALA A 162 10.83 3.68 -4.61
C ALA A 162 11.20 3.13 -3.22
N GLN A 163 11.75 3.98 -2.34
CA GLN A 163 12.04 3.61 -0.95
C GLN A 163 10.75 3.37 -0.14
N ALA A 164 9.70 4.17 -0.34
CA ALA A 164 8.39 3.94 0.29
C ALA A 164 7.82 2.58 -0.13
N GLN A 165 7.88 2.23 -1.42
CA GLN A 165 7.47 0.91 -1.91
C GLN A 165 8.27 -0.22 -1.28
N TYR A 166 9.60 -0.07 -1.21
CA TYR A 166 10.47 -1.06 -0.59
C TYR A 166 10.12 -1.28 0.89
N LYS A 167 9.88 -0.21 1.64
CA LYS A 167 9.48 -0.30 3.06
C LYS A 167 8.10 -0.91 3.22
N LEU A 168 7.13 -0.57 2.37
CA LEU A 168 5.81 -1.20 2.38
C LEU A 168 5.90 -2.70 2.06
N ARG A 169 6.78 -3.10 1.14
CA ARG A 169 7.06 -4.52 0.86
C ARG A 169 7.59 -5.25 2.11
N GLN A 170 8.44 -4.62 2.91
CA GLN A 170 8.90 -5.21 4.18
C GLN A 170 7.72 -5.41 5.15
N VAL A 171 6.85 -4.41 5.29
CA VAL A 171 5.64 -4.54 6.14
C VAL A 171 4.74 -5.68 5.65
N LEU A 172 4.46 -5.73 4.34
CA LEU A 172 3.70 -6.81 3.71
C LEU A 172 4.31 -8.18 3.99
N CYS A 173 5.64 -8.29 3.96
CA CYS A 173 6.33 -9.55 4.26
C CYS A 173 6.12 -9.98 5.72
N GLU A 174 6.18 -9.06 6.68
CA GLU A 174 5.91 -9.40 8.09
C GLU A 174 4.46 -9.85 8.30
N VAL A 175 3.50 -9.20 7.63
CA VAL A 175 2.07 -9.57 7.68
C VAL A 175 1.84 -10.94 7.03
N GLU A 176 2.38 -11.19 5.84
CA GLU A 176 2.31 -12.50 5.14
C GLU A 176 2.95 -13.62 5.97
N SER A 177 4.09 -13.35 6.60
CA SER A 177 4.78 -14.30 7.47
C SER A 177 3.93 -14.66 8.68
N ALA A 178 3.36 -13.67 9.37
CA ALA A 178 2.48 -13.89 10.51
C ALA A 178 1.24 -14.69 10.12
N LEU A 179 0.61 -14.35 9.00
CA LEU A 179 -0.55 -15.05 8.48
C LEU A 179 -0.23 -16.51 8.11
N THR A 180 0.89 -16.75 7.43
CA THR A 180 1.31 -18.10 7.01
C THR A 180 1.70 -19.00 8.20
N ILE A 181 2.32 -18.43 9.25
CA ILE A 181 2.67 -19.17 10.46
C ILE A 181 1.40 -19.57 11.24
N ARG A 182 0.44 -18.64 11.36
CA ARG A 182 -0.79 -18.86 12.11
C ARG A 182 -1.82 -19.70 11.35
N GLU A 183 -1.93 -19.50 10.04
CA GLU A 183 -2.84 -20.22 9.15
C GLU A 183 -2.13 -20.69 7.88
N PRO A 184 -1.37 -21.81 7.93
CA PRO A 184 -0.59 -22.30 6.78
C PRO A 184 -1.41 -22.61 5.51
N ASN A 185 -2.72 -22.82 5.67
CA ASN A 185 -3.66 -23.18 4.62
C ASN A 185 -4.56 -22.03 4.16
N VAL A 186 -4.37 -20.82 4.70
CA VAL A 186 -5.16 -19.65 4.30
C VAL A 186 -4.95 -19.34 2.82
N LYS A 187 -6.05 -19.13 2.11
CA LYS A 187 -6.01 -18.75 0.70
C LYS A 187 -5.95 -17.23 0.61
N ILE A 188 -4.78 -16.70 0.28
CA ILE A 188 -4.61 -15.27 -0.03
C ILE A 188 -5.05 -15.02 -1.47
N VAL A 189 -5.96 -14.07 -1.66
CA VAL A 189 -6.36 -13.57 -2.98
C VAL A 189 -5.63 -12.26 -3.21
N ASP A 190 -4.61 -12.30 -4.07
CA ASP A 190 -3.77 -11.14 -4.34
C ASP A 190 -4.54 -10.02 -5.03
N VAL A 191 -4.34 -8.78 -4.55
CA VAL A 191 -4.77 -7.59 -5.27
C VAL A 191 -3.93 -7.41 -6.53
N THR A 192 -4.57 -7.16 -7.66
CA THR A 192 -3.89 -6.91 -8.93
C THR A 192 -3.88 -5.42 -9.27
N ARG A 193 -3.06 -5.03 -10.27
CA ARG A 193 -3.02 -3.65 -10.76
C ARG A 193 -4.38 -3.14 -11.26
N SER A 194 -5.33 -4.01 -11.60
CA SER A 194 -6.64 -3.56 -12.08
C SER A 194 -7.51 -2.89 -11.01
N VAL A 195 -7.14 -2.96 -9.73
CA VAL A 195 -7.87 -2.23 -8.68
C VAL A 195 -7.87 -0.72 -8.94
N MET A 196 -6.76 -0.18 -9.45
CA MET A 196 -6.66 1.23 -9.84
C MET A 196 -7.04 1.40 -11.30
N GLY A 197 -8.16 2.09 -11.52
CA GLY A 197 -8.74 2.39 -12.83
C GLY A 197 -7.82 3.20 -13.75
N SER A 198 -8.07 3.09 -15.05
CA SER A 198 -7.25 3.72 -16.09
C SER A 198 -7.26 5.25 -16.04
N GLU A 199 -8.35 5.84 -15.56
CA GLU A 199 -8.58 7.25 -15.34
C GLU A 199 -7.63 7.83 -14.28
N TYR A 200 -7.28 7.02 -13.26
CA TYR A 200 -6.30 7.41 -12.26
C TYR A 200 -4.86 7.24 -12.74
N ARG A 201 -4.63 6.31 -13.68
CA ARG A 201 -3.30 6.05 -14.26
C ARG A 201 -2.93 7.05 -15.35
N ASN A 202 -3.92 7.52 -16.11
CA ASN A 202 -3.72 8.36 -17.30
C ASN A 202 -4.03 9.85 -17.05
N MET A 203 -3.67 10.37 -15.88
CA MET A 203 -3.80 11.79 -15.56
C MET A 203 -2.76 12.63 -16.32
N LYS A 204 -3.23 13.39 -17.31
CA LYS A 204 -2.38 14.25 -18.15
C LYS A 204 -1.88 15.48 -17.40
N ASP A 205 -2.76 16.10 -16.63
CA ASP A 205 -2.46 17.31 -15.86
C ASP A 205 -1.55 16.97 -14.68
N GLU A 206 -0.48 17.73 -14.53
CA GLU A 206 0.53 17.51 -13.50
C GLU A 206 0.00 17.83 -12.09
N THR A 207 -0.78 18.90 -11.95
CA THR A 207 -1.36 19.29 -10.65
C THR A 207 -2.32 18.23 -10.12
N TYR A 208 -3.19 17.69 -10.98
CA TYR A 208 -4.08 16.59 -10.59
C TYR A 208 -3.31 15.30 -10.28
N ARG A 209 -2.22 15.02 -11.00
CA ARG A 209 -1.37 13.86 -10.73
C ARG A 209 -0.62 14.01 -9.41
N ASP A 210 -0.09 15.18 -9.10
CA ASP A 210 0.57 15.47 -7.84
C ASP A 210 -0.40 15.36 -6.66
N LEU A 211 -1.63 15.86 -6.80
CA LEU A 211 -2.67 15.69 -5.79
C LEU A 211 -3.03 14.21 -5.59
N ARG A 212 -3.13 13.43 -6.67
CA ARG A 212 -3.32 11.97 -6.59
C ARG A 212 -2.19 11.30 -5.82
N ASP A 213 -0.95 11.67 -6.12
CA ASP A 213 0.25 11.14 -5.46
C ASP A 213 0.23 11.44 -3.96
N TRP A 214 -0.19 12.65 -3.58
CA TRP A 214 -0.41 13.02 -2.18
C TRP A 214 -1.48 12.15 -1.51
N ILE A 215 -2.66 11.98 -2.13
CA ILE A 215 -3.75 11.18 -1.56
C ILE A 215 -3.30 9.73 -1.33
N ILE A 216 -2.63 9.13 -2.30
CA ILE A 216 -2.06 7.77 -2.17
C ILE A 216 -1.04 7.71 -1.03
N PHE A 217 -0.15 8.70 -0.95
CA PHE A 217 0.91 8.73 0.06
C PHE A 217 0.39 9.00 1.48
N ARG A 218 -0.65 9.82 1.60
CA ARG A 218 -1.39 10.03 2.85
C ARG A 218 -2.05 8.75 3.32
N ASP A 219 -2.74 8.03 2.43
CA ASP A 219 -3.41 6.77 2.79
C ASP A 219 -2.41 5.66 3.11
N TYR A 220 -1.23 5.67 2.48
CA TYR A 220 -0.11 4.85 2.90
C TYR A 220 0.29 5.11 4.36
N MET A 221 0.53 6.37 4.74
CA MET A 221 0.84 6.71 6.13
C MET A 221 -0.30 6.32 7.10
N ASN A 222 -1.55 6.60 6.72
CA ASN A 222 -2.72 6.25 7.54
C ASN A 222 -2.83 4.73 7.76
N SER A 223 -2.56 3.94 6.72
CA SER A 223 -2.58 2.47 6.80
C SER A 223 -1.52 1.90 7.73
N LEU A 224 -0.35 2.55 7.81
CA LEU A 224 0.71 2.16 8.73
C LEU A 224 0.35 2.50 10.18
N GLU A 225 -0.18 3.70 10.42
CA GLU A 225 -0.65 4.08 11.76
C GLU A 225 -1.75 3.14 12.26
N TYR A 226 -2.75 2.88 11.42
CA TYR A 226 -3.83 1.95 11.74
C TYR A 226 -3.33 0.53 12.05
N LEU A 227 -2.42 0.01 11.22
CA LEU A 227 -1.81 -1.31 11.45
C LEU A 227 -1.06 -1.35 12.79
N ILE A 228 -0.33 -0.29 13.14
CA ILE A 228 0.38 -0.19 14.43
C ILE A 228 -0.63 -0.18 15.59
N ASP A 229 -1.66 0.67 15.52
CA ASP A 229 -2.68 0.80 16.57
C ASP A 229 -3.34 -0.54 16.88
N VAL A 230 -3.80 -1.24 15.84
CA VAL A 230 -4.49 -2.52 15.99
C VAL A 230 -3.55 -3.64 16.44
N CYS A 231 -2.32 -3.71 15.92
CA CYS A 231 -1.35 -4.70 16.38
C CYS A 231 -0.97 -4.48 17.86
N GLU A 232 -0.82 -3.23 18.31
CA GLU A 232 -0.59 -2.91 19.72
C GLU A 232 -1.81 -3.29 20.58
N PHE A 233 -3.03 -3.09 20.08
CA PHE A 233 -4.25 -3.53 20.73
C PHE A 233 -4.30 -5.05 20.93
N PHE A 234 -4.07 -5.84 19.87
CA PHE A 234 -4.03 -7.31 19.97
C PHE A 234 -2.92 -7.77 20.91
N LYS A 235 -1.74 -7.14 20.83
CA LYS A 235 -0.60 -7.49 21.69
C LYS A 235 -0.90 -7.30 23.17
N LYS A 236 -1.63 -6.25 23.55
CA LYS A 236 -2.08 -6.01 24.93
C LYS A 236 -3.19 -6.97 25.39
N SER A 237 -3.93 -7.54 24.44
CA SER A 237 -5.08 -8.41 24.71
C SER A 237 -4.70 -9.89 24.84
N ILE A 238 -3.48 -10.28 24.42
CA ILE A 238 -2.96 -11.63 24.60
C ILE A 238 -2.54 -11.80 26.08
N PRO A 239 -3.11 -12.77 26.83
CA PRO A 239 -2.69 -13.07 28.20
C PRO A 239 -1.21 -13.48 28.24
N ASN A 240 -0.47 -13.00 29.25
CA ASN A 240 0.91 -13.43 29.51
C ASN A 240 1.00 -14.93 29.81
#